data_AF-A0A432MCK4-F1
#
_entry.id   AF-A0A432MCK4-F1
#
_cell.length_a   1.000
_cell.length_b   1.000
_cell.length_c   1.000
_cell.angle_alpha   90.00
_cell.angle_beta   90.00
_cell.angle_gamma   90.00
#
_symmetry.space_group_name_H-M   'P 1'
#
loop_
_entity.id
_entity.type
_entity.pdbx_description
1 polymer ?
#
loop_
_entity_poly.entity_id
_entity_poly.type
_entity_poly.pdbx_seq_one_letter_code
_entity_poly.pdbx_strand_id
1 'polypeptide(L)'
;MTLHLSLLGLIVVFALIGASLKPGHPKHRPWSHILLAVSPFLVLAVLTRLLLSAPGSPVIEWLVPLAGVLVVGFLCKSNTLFTVYAVGAFVASLVLCGNYILLVHGGGYTGRPSVSEHGWRATELNSIRAAEADLQKTFREDTVVPEGPVATLVGNEEYNHVERAYARRTWHTWLTGLYAIERHDALVWCQGGEPGVLHDRIVIREKRGAKHK
;
A
#
# COMPACT_ATOMS: atom_id res chain seq x y z
N MET A 1 11.07 -4.09 1.77
CA MET A 1 11.26 -2.65 1.49
C MET A 1 12.70 -2.30 1.09
N THR A 2 13.73 -2.70 1.85
CA THR A 2 15.14 -2.47 1.51
C THR A 2 15.52 -2.94 0.09
N LEU A 3 15.11 -4.15 -0.30
CA LEU A 3 15.32 -4.67 -1.66
C LEU A 3 14.66 -3.80 -2.75
N HIS A 4 13.46 -3.26 -2.49
CA HIS A 4 12.72 -2.42 -3.45
C HIS A 4 13.46 -1.13 -3.78
N LEU A 5 13.99 -0.50 -2.74
CA LEU A 5 14.74 0.75 -2.86
C LEU A 5 16.11 0.53 -3.52
N SER A 6 16.79 -0.58 -3.23
CA SER A 6 18.04 -0.95 -3.90
C SER A 6 17.83 -1.18 -5.40
N LEU A 7 16.73 -1.82 -5.79
CA LEU A 7 16.39 -2.04 -7.20
C LEU A 7 16.10 -0.73 -7.94
N LEU A 8 15.34 0.20 -7.33
CA LEU A 8 15.11 1.54 -7.88
C LEU A 8 16.43 2.31 -8.07
N GLY A 9 17.30 2.29 -7.07
CA GLY A 9 18.62 2.94 -7.15
C GLY A 9 19.49 2.36 -8.27
N LEU A 10 19.48 1.03 -8.45
CA LEU A 10 20.25 0.36 -9.49
C LEU A 10 19.78 0.74 -10.90
N ILE A 11 18.48 0.94 -11.12
CA ILE A 11 17.94 1.40 -12.41
C ILE A 11 18.43 2.81 -12.74
N VAL A 12 18.45 3.72 -11.76
CA VAL A 12 18.95 5.08 -11.95
C VAL A 12 20.44 5.05 -12.31
N VAL A 13 21.26 4.27 -11.59
CA VAL A 13 22.68 4.11 -11.90
C VAL A 13 22.87 3.53 -13.31
N PHE A 14 22.10 2.51 -13.68
CA PHE A 14 22.16 1.91 -15.00
C PHE A 14 21.78 2.91 -16.11
N ALA A 15 20.79 3.78 -15.86
CA ALA A 15 20.41 4.87 -16.78
C ALA A 15 21.55 5.86 -17.00
N LEU A 16 22.22 6.27 -15.93
CA LEU A 16 23.36 7.19 -15.98
C LEU A 16 24.53 6.58 -16.75
N ILE A 17 24.84 5.29 -16.53
CA ILE A 17 25.87 4.57 -17.27
C ILE A 17 25.50 4.50 -18.76
N GLY A 18 24.27 4.11 -19.08
CA GLY A 18 23.77 4.01 -20.45
C GLY A 18 23.80 5.35 -21.20
N ALA A 19 23.50 6.46 -20.52
CA ALA A 19 23.59 7.80 -21.08
C ALA A 19 25.03 8.30 -21.27
N SER A 20 25.98 7.80 -20.46
CA SER A 20 27.39 8.22 -20.48
C SER A 20 28.23 7.48 -21.51
N LEU A 21 27.80 6.30 -21.96
CA LEU A 21 28.51 5.51 -22.97
C LEU A 21 28.31 6.11 -24.37
N LYS A 22 29.41 6.60 -24.97
CA LYS A 22 29.46 7.03 -26.37
C LYS A 22 30.16 5.98 -27.25
N PRO A 23 29.43 5.18 -28.05
CA PRO A 23 30.04 4.50 -29.18
C PRO A 23 29.49 5.07 -30.49
N GLY A 24 30.40 5.59 -31.31
CA GLY A 24 30.26 5.66 -32.77
C GLY A 24 29.34 6.75 -33.33
N HIS A 25 29.55 7.04 -34.62
CA HIS A 25 28.99 8.17 -35.37
C HIS A 25 27.49 8.40 -35.18
N PRO A 26 27.05 9.68 -35.18
CA PRO A 26 25.66 10.05 -34.96
C PRO A 26 24.78 9.58 -36.13
N LYS A 27 23.99 8.54 -35.90
CA LYS A 27 22.75 8.31 -36.64
C LYS A 27 21.60 8.61 -35.69
N HIS A 28 20.77 9.59 -36.04
CA HIS A 28 19.53 9.84 -35.32
C HIS A 28 18.69 8.56 -35.34
N ARG A 29 18.29 8.07 -34.16
CA ARG A 29 17.40 6.92 -34.05
C ARG A 29 15.99 7.37 -34.49
N PRO A 30 15.33 6.65 -35.41
CA PRO A 30 13.96 6.96 -35.77
C PRO A 30 13.04 6.81 -34.55
N TRP A 31 12.12 7.75 -34.40
CA TRP A 31 11.15 7.78 -33.30
C TRP A 31 10.35 6.48 -33.14
N SER A 32 10.10 5.77 -34.25
CA SER A 32 9.41 4.47 -34.24
C SER A 32 10.09 3.44 -33.34
N HIS A 33 11.43 3.42 -33.26
CA HIS A 33 12.15 2.49 -32.41
C HIS A 33 12.03 2.84 -30.91
N ILE A 34 11.99 4.13 -30.59
CA ILE A 34 11.79 4.60 -29.22
C ILE A 34 10.36 4.28 -28.77
N LEU A 35 9.37 4.56 -29.62
CA LEU A 35 7.97 4.26 -29.34
C LEU A 35 7.74 2.75 -29.15
N LEU A 36 8.37 1.91 -29.98
CA LEU A 36 8.29 0.46 -29.85
C LEU A 36 8.91 -0.02 -28.53
N ALA A 37 10.04 0.54 -28.11
CA ALA A 37 10.68 0.21 -26.83
C ALA A 37 9.89 0.70 -25.60
N VAL A 38 9.09 1.75 -25.74
CA VAL A 38 8.23 2.31 -24.68
C VAL A 38 6.91 1.53 -24.54
N SER A 39 6.42 0.94 -25.63
CA SER A 39 5.13 0.24 -25.65
C SER A 39 4.93 -0.82 -24.55
N PRO A 40 5.93 -1.63 -24.16
CA PRO A 40 5.74 -2.63 -23.11
C PRO A 40 5.46 -2.00 -21.73
N PHE A 41 6.02 -0.82 -21.44
CA PHE A 41 5.76 -0.10 -20.20
C PHE A 41 4.33 0.45 -20.14
N LEU A 42 3.79 0.89 -21.29
CA LEU A 42 2.40 1.33 -21.38
C LEU A 42 1.44 0.17 -21.16
N VAL A 43 1.73 -1.00 -21.76
CA VAL A 43 0.97 -2.23 -21.51
C VAL A 43 1.04 -2.60 -20.02
N LEU A 44 2.22 -2.55 -19.42
CA LEU A 44 2.39 -2.81 -17.99
C LEU A 44 1.62 -1.80 -17.11
N ALA A 45 1.59 -0.52 -17.48
CA ALA A 45 0.81 0.50 -16.78
C ALA A 45 -0.69 0.20 -16.82
N VAL A 46 -1.21 -0.24 -17.96
CA VAL A 46 -2.62 -0.67 -18.11
C VAL A 46 -2.89 -1.92 -17.27
N LEU A 47 -2.06 -2.95 -17.39
CA LEU A 47 -2.22 -4.21 -16.66
C LEU A 47 -2.18 -3.99 -15.14
N THR A 48 -1.20 -3.24 -14.65
CA THR A 48 -1.08 -2.95 -13.20
C THR A 48 -2.24 -2.12 -12.67
N ARG A 49 -2.80 -1.19 -13.47
CA ARG A 49 -4.02 -0.47 -13.08
C ARG A 49 -5.25 -1.36 -13.01
N LEU A 50 -5.41 -2.29 -13.95
CA LEU A 50 -6.53 -3.22 -13.97
C LEU A 50 -6.45 -4.21 -12.80
N LEU A 51 -5.25 -4.72 -12.49
CA LEU A 51 -5.03 -5.72 -11.45
C LEU A 51 -5.05 -5.15 -10.02
N LEU A 52 -4.65 -3.89 -9.82
CA LEU A 52 -4.40 -3.30 -8.49
C LEU A 52 -5.32 -2.11 -8.16
N SER A 53 -6.49 -2.08 -8.78
CA SER A 53 -7.45 -0.96 -8.68
C SER A 53 -7.86 -0.64 -7.24
N ALA A 54 -7.90 -1.61 -6.32
CA ALA A 54 -8.24 -1.38 -4.92
C ALA A 54 -7.07 -0.86 -4.05
N PRO A 55 -5.88 -1.51 -4.02
CA PRO A 55 -4.83 -1.11 -3.07
C PRO A 55 -3.81 -0.10 -3.60
N GLY A 56 -3.85 0.26 -4.89
CA GLY A 56 -3.00 1.30 -5.50
C GLY A 56 -2.12 0.79 -6.63
N SER A 57 -1.84 1.65 -7.61
CA SER A 57 -1.04 1.31 -8.80
C SER A 57 0.44 1.62 -8.58
N PRO A 58 1.36 0.72 -8.99
CA PRO A 58 2.81 0.88 -8.88
C PRO A 58 3.35 1.85 -9.93
N VAL A 59 2.93 3.11 -9.87
CA VAL A 59 3.20 4.11 -10.91
C VAL A 59 4.69 4.36 -11.08
N ILE A 60 5.41 4.53 -9.97
CA ILE A 60 6.84 4.87 -9.97
C ILE A 60 7.66 3.71 -10.54
N GLU A 61 7.26 2.49 -10.25
CA GLU A 61 7.95 1.25 -10.60
C GLU A 61 8.03 1.02 -12.10
N TRP A 62 7.05 1.48 -12.89
CA TRP A 62 7.12 1.45 -14.36
C TRP A 62 7.46 2.80 -14.99
N LEU A 63 7.17 3.92 -14.31
CA LEU A 63 7.44 5.25 -14.84
C LEU A 63 8.94 5.60 -14.80
N VAL A 64 9.66 5.23 -13.73
CA VAL A 64 11.10 5.51 -13.63
C VAL A 64 11.91 4.76 -14.69
N PRO A 65 11.73 3.43 -14.88
CA PRO A 65 12.39 2.71 -15.97
C PRO A 65 12.01 3.26 -17.34
N LEU A 66 10.74 3.61 -17.56
CA LEU A 66 10.25 4.21 -18.80
C LEU A 66 10.97 5.54 -19.10
N ALA A 67 11.05 6.44 -18.12
CA ALA A 67 11.76 7.70 -18.25
C ALA A 67 13.25 7.47 -18.56
N GLY A 68 13.87 6.47 -17.93
CA GLY A 68 15.23 6.03 -18.24
C GLY A 68 15.37 5.60 -19.70
N VAL A 69 14.45 4.79 -20.23
CA VAL A 69 14.45 4.34 -21.64
C VAL A 69 14.29 5.51 -22.60
N LEU A 70 13.44 6.49 -22.28
CA LEU A 70 13.31 7.71 -23.07
C LEU A 70 14.63 8.48 -23.11
N VAL A 71 15.23 8.77 -21.95
CA VAL A 71 16.49 9.51 -21.84
C VAL A 71 17.63 8.80 -22.59
N VAL A 72 17.82 7.50 -22.34
CA VAL A 72 18.83 6.69 -23.06
C VAL A 72 18.49 6.60 -24.55
N GLY A 73 17.21 6.56 -24.92
CA GLY A 73 16.75 6.58 -26.30
C GLY A 73 17.22 7.81 -27.08
N PHE A 74 17.20 8.98 -26.45
CA PHE A 74 17.69 10.24 -27.04
C PHE A 74 19.22 10.38 -27.00
N LEU A 75 19.86 9.94 -25.92
CA LEU A 75 21.29 10.19 -25.69
C LEU A 75 22.21 9.10 -26.23
N CYS A 76 21.78 7.84 -26.23
CA CYS A 76 22.61 6.70 -26.62
C CYS A 76 22.58 6.50 -28.14
N LYS A 77 23.75 6.65 -28.76
CA LYS A 77 23.96 6.50 -30.22
C LYS A 77 23.99 5.04 -30.69
N SER A 78 24.32 4.10 -29.79
CA SER A 78 24.39 2.69 -30.14
C SER A 78 23.02 2.02 -30.03
N ASN A 79 22.56 1.40 -31.13
CA ASN A 79 21.32 0.63 -31.13
C ASN A 79 21.41 -0.62 -30.26
N THR A 80 22.54 -1.33 -30.28
CA THR A 80 22.73 -2.52 -29.45
C THR A 80 22.66 -2.18 -27.97
N LEU A 81 23.37 -1.12 -27.53
CA LEU A 81 23.35 -0.70 -26.12
C LEU A 81 21.96 -0.21 -25.71
N PHE A 82 21.26 0.53 -26.57
CA PHE A 82 19.89 0.95 -26.31
C PHE A 82 18.93 -0.24 -26.16
N THR A 83 18.99 -1.23 -27.05
CA THR A 83 18.13 -2.41 -26.96
C THR A 83 18.40 -3.18 -25.67
N VAL A 84 19.67 -3.42 -25.32
CA VAL A 84 20.05 -4.08 -24.06
C VAL A 84 19.52 -3.28 -22.86
N TYR A 85 19.67 -1.96 -22.89
CA TYR A 85 19.15 -1.09 -21.83
C TYR A 85 17.63 -1.15 -21.74
N ALA A 86 16.91 -1.04 -22.85
CA ALA A 86 15.45 -1.04 -22.88
C ALA A 86 14.87 -2.37 -22.37
N VAL A 87 15.44 -3.50 -22.80
CA VAL A 87 15.05 -4.82 -22.29
C VAL A 87 15.36 -4.94 -20.80
N GLY A 88 16.55 -4.54 -20.36
CA GLY A 88 16.94 -4.57 -18.95
C GLY A 88 16.03 -3.71 -18.06
N ALA A 89 15.71 -2.49 -18.51
CA ALA A 89 14.81 -1.58 -17.81
C ALA A 89 13.37 -2.14 -17.75
N PHE A 90 12.90 -2.81 -18.80
CA PHE A 90 11.60 -3.46 -18.80
C PHE A 90 11.55 -4.63 -17.81
N VAL A 91 12.56 -5.50 -17.80
CA VAL A 91 12.67 -6.59 -16.82
C VAL A 91 12.71 -6.03 -15.40
N ALA A 92 13.50 -4.98 -15.16
CA ALA A 92 13.57 -4.34 -13.86
C ALA A 92 12.22 -3.74 -13.43
N SER A 93 11.48 -3.14 -14.36
CA SER A 93 10.11 -2.66 -14.13
C SER A 93 9.16 -3.80 -13.72
N LEU A 94 9.25 -4.97 -14.37
CA LEU A 94 8.45 -6.14 -13.98
C LEU A 94 8.77 -6.60 -12.56
N VAL A 95 10.06 -6.67 -12.20
CA VAL A 95 10.51 -7.06 -10.85
C VAL A 95 10.03 -6.05 -9.80
N LEU A 96 10.15 -4.75 -10.09
CA LEU A 96 9.68 -3.69 -9.21
C LEU A 96 8.16 -3.74 -9.02
N CYS A 97 7.38 -3.89 -10.09
CA CYS A 97 5.94 -4.05 -9.99
C CYS A 97 5.57 -5.31 -9.18
N GLY A 98 6.25 -6.44 -9.41
CA GLY A 98 6.03 -7.66 -8.64
C GLY A 98 6.31 -7.48 -7.15
N ASN A 99 7.41 -6.81 -6.80
CA ASN A 99 7.76 -6.52 -5.42
C ASN A 99 6.76 -5.56 -4.75
N TYR A 100 6.30 -4.53 -5.48
CA TYR A 100 5.23 -3.65 -5.01
C TYR A 100 3.96 -4.46 -4.69
N ILE A 101 3.56 -5.37 -5.58
CA ILE A 101 2.39 -6.23 -5.37
C ILE A 101 2.57 -7.08 -4.12
N LEU A 102 3.75 -7.68 -3.93
CA LEU A 102 4.03 -8.47 -2.73
C LEU A 102 3.99 -7.64 -1.45
N LEU A 103 4.50 -6.41 -1.46
CA LEU A 103 4.45 -5.51 -0.31
C LEU A 103 3.02 -5.12 0.07
N VAL A 104 2.17 -4.94 -0.94
CA VAL A 104 0.76 -4.55 -0.78
C VAL A 104 -0.11 -5.73 -0.38
N HIS A 105 -0.03 -6.86 -1.10
CA HIS A 105 -0.78 -8.08 -0.79
C HIS A 105 -0.29 -8.77 0.48
N GLY A 106 0.98 -8.62 0.83
CA GLY A 106 1.54 -9.08 2.10
C GLY A 106 1.00 -8.33 3.32
N GLY A 107 0.14 -7.32 3.13
CA GLY A 107 -0.62 -6.67 4.18
C GLY A 107 0.17 -5.67 5.03
N GLY A 108 1.44 -5.41 4.69
CA GLY A 108 2.31 -4.46 5.39
C GLY A 108 2.33 -3.05 4.81
N TYR A 109 1.83 -2.86 3.57
CA TYR A 109 1.81 -1.55 2.90
C TYR A 109 0.52 -1.30 2.12
N THR A 110 0.19 -0.02 1.91
CA THR A 110 -0.91 0.43 1.01
C THR A 110 -0.44 1.59 0.13
N GLY A 111 -0.89 1.61 -1.13
CA GLY A 111 -0.72 2.75 -2.04
C GLY A 111 -1.92 3.69 -2.08
N ARG A 112 -3.02 3.35 -1.39
CA ARG A 112 -4.27 4.12 -1.32
C ARG A 112 -4.77 4.22 0.12
N PRO A 113 -4.13 5.06 0.97
CA PRO A 113 -4.45 5.13 2.39
C PRO A 113 -5.92 5.47 2.63
N SER A 114 -6.49 6.42 1.88
CA SER A 114 -7.90 6.79 2.02
C SER A 114 -8.84 5.60 1.80
N VAL A 115 -8.67 4.82 0.72
CA VAL A 115 -9.53 3.66 0.43
C VAL A 115 -9.36 2.57 1.49
N SER A 116 -8.11 2.28 1.88
CA SER A 116 -7.83 1.29 2.92
C SER A 116 -8.43 1.69 4.28
N GLU A 117 -8.33 2.96 4.67
CA GLU A 117 -8.91 3.48 5.92
C GLU A 117 -10.43 3.36 5.97
N HIS A 118 -11.13 3.55 4.84
CA HIS A 118 -12.57 3.33 4.80
C HIS A 118 -12.91 1.84 5.04
N GLY A 119 -12.14 0.94 4.46
CA GLY A 119 -12.28 -0.51 4.70
C GLY A 119 -12.06 -0.88 6.16
N TRP A 120 -10.99 -0.37 6.78
CA TRP A 120 -10.70 -0.62 8.20
C TRP A 120 -11.77 -0.04 9.12
N ARG A 121 -12.25 1.19 8.86
CA ARG A 121 -13.36 1.79 9.61
C ARG A 121 -14.66 1.01 9.48
N ALA A 122 -14.94 0.43 8.30
CA ALA A 122 -16.10 -0.43 8.14
C ALA A 122 -16.01 -1.68 9.02
N THR A 123 -14.83 -2.31 9.13
CA THR A 123 -14.59 -3.42 10.05
C THR A 123 -14.78 -3.00 11.51
N GLU A 124 -14.24 -1.85 11.91
CA GLU A 124 -14.44 -1.28 13.26
C GLU A 124 -15.93 -1.08 13.59
N LEU A 125 -16.70 -0.49 12.68
CA LEU A 125 -18.14 -0.28 12.85
C LEU A 125 -18.92 -1.59 12.94
N ASN A 126 -18.51 -2.62 12.20
CA ASN A 126 -19.14 -3.93 12.29
C ASN A 126 -18.89 -4.56 13.67
N SER A 127 -17.68 -4.44 14.23
CA SER A 127 -17.38 -4.89 15.60
C SER A 127 -18.20 -4.14 16.65
N ILE A 128 -18.39 -2.83 16.48
CA ILE A 128 -19.24 -2.02 17.37
C ILE A 128 -20.70 -2.49 17.30
N ARG A 129 -21.25 -2.68 16.11
CA ARG A 129 -22.63 -3.17 15.93
C ARG A 129 -22.85 -4.57 16.49
N ALA A 130 -21.87 -5.45 16.33
CA ALA A 130 -21.91 -6.79 16.92
C ALA A 130 -21.91 -6.72 18.45
N ALA A 131 -21.01 -5.91 19.02
CA ALA A 131 -20.94 -5.66 20.46
C ALA A 131 -22.25 -5.08 21.03
N GLU A 132 -22.85 -4.13 20.33
CA GLU A 132 -24.14 -3.55 20.71
C GLU A 132 -25.25 -4.62 20.73
N ALA A 133 -25.35 -5.41 19.67
CA ALA A 133 -26.35 -6.47 19.57
C ALA A 133 -26.18 -7.53 20.67
N ASP A 134 -24.95 -7.86 21.05
CA ASP A 134 -24.72 -8.82 22.14
C ASP A 134 -24.99 -8.21 23.51
N LEU A 135 -24.63 -6.95 23.75
CA LEU A 135 -25.00 -6.25 24.98
C LEU A 135 -26.52 -6.16 25.17
N GLN A 136 -27.27 -5.87 24.10
CA GLN A 136 -28.75 -5.84 24.15
C GLN A 136 -29.38 -7.21 24.40
N LYS A 137 -28.71 -8.32 24.05
CA LYS A 137 -29.17 -9.67 24.38
C LYS A 137 -28.87 -10.02 25.84
N THR A 138 -27.71 -9.58 26.36
CA THR A 138 -27.26 -9.89 27.71
C THR A 138 -27.99 -9.06 28.78
N PHE A 139 -28.22 -7.78 28.51
CA PHE A 139 -28.86 -6.84 29.44
C PHE A 139 -30.30 -6.53 28.99
N ARG A 140 -31.25 -6.55 29.92
CA ARG A 140 -32.64 -6.17 29.64
C ARG A 140 -32.75 -4.66 29.40
N GLU A 141 -33.78 -4.24 28.66
CA GLU A 141 -34.01 -2.83 28.29
C GLU A 141 -34.07 -1.86 29.47
N ASP A 142 -34.45 -2.35 30.65
CA ASP A 142 -34.58 -1.60 31.90
C ASP A 142 -33.31 -1.62 32.77
N THR A 143 -32.26 -2.32 32.34
CA THR A 143 -31.03 -2.50 33.11
C THR A 143 -29.93 -1.56 32.63
N VAL A 144 -29.36 -0.78 33.54
CA VAL A 144 -28.18 0.05 33.25
C VAL A 144 -26.98 -0.86 32.98
N VAL A 145 -26.41 -0.74 31.79
CA VAL A 145 -25.19 -1.46 31.41
C VAL A 145 -23.99 -0.82 32.11
N PRO A 146 -23.15 -1.59 32.80
CA PRO A 146 -21.96 -1.05 33.46
C PRO A 146 -20.90 -0.62 32.44
N GLU A 147 -20.08 0.37 32.82
CA GLU A 147 -18.88 0.73 32.04
C GLU A 147 -17.84 -0.40 32.11
N GLY A 148 -17.24 -0.77 30.98
CA GLY A 148 -16.17 -1.76 30.94
C GLY A 148 -15.87 -2.34 29.56
N PRO A 149 -14.89 -3.26 29.48
CA PRO A 149 -14.63 -4.04 28.27
C PRO A 149 -15.85 -4.89 27.93
N VAL A 150 -16.33 -4.81 26.69
CA VAL A 150 -17.50 -5.59 26.25
C VAL A 150 -17.25 -7.09 26.44
N ALA A 151 -16.02 -7.54 26.18
CA ALA A 151 -15.63 -8.93 26.39
C ALA A 151 -15.96 -9.47 27.79
N THR A 152 -15.76 -8.66 28.84
CA THR A 152 -16.07 -9.03 30.22
C THR A 152 -17.57 -8.97 30.50
N LEU A 153 -18.28 -8.03 29.88
CA LEU A 153 -19.71 -7.81 30.08
C LEU A 153 -20.57 -8.92 29.46
N VAL A 154 -20.18 -9.41 28.28
CA VAL A 154 -20.94 -10.44 27.53
C VAL A 154 -20.27 -11.82 27.58
N GLY A 155 -19.05 -11.92 28.13
CA GLY A 155 -18.30 -13.17 28.21
C GLY A 155 -17.71 -13.66 26.88
N ASN A 156 -17.52 -12.77 25.90
CA ASN A 156 -16.92 -13.11 24.60
C ASN A 156 -15.55 -12.44 24.42
N GLU A 157 -14.47 -13.23 24.43
CA GLU A 157 -13.10 -12.73 24.31
C GLU A 157 -12.76 -12.13 22.94
N GLU A 158 -13.55 -12.37 21.89
CA GLU A 158 -13.30 -11.78 20.56
C GLU A 158 -13.29 -10.25 20.59
N TYR A 159 -14.07 -9.63 21.49
CA TYR A 159 -14.11 -8.18 21.67
C TYR A 159 -12.83 -7.60 22.30
N ASN A 160 -11.92 -8.45 22.78
CA ASN A 160 -10.59 -8.02 23.21
C ASN A 160 -9.58 -7.95 22.06
N HIS A 161 -9.91 -8.41 20.85
CA HIS A 161 -8.97 -8.54 19.73
C HIS A 161 -9.49 -7.87 18.47
N VAL A 162 -9.78 -6.58 18.55
CA VAL A 162 -10.17 -5.77 17.40
C VAL A 162 -8.94 -5.10 16.81
N GLU A 163 -8.59 -5.46 15.58
CA GLU A 163 -7.46 -4.89 14.87
C GLU A 163 -7.80 -3.48 14.36
N ARG A 164 -7.09 -2.45 14.86
CA ARG A 164 -7.09 -1.12 14.24
C ARG A 164 -5.89 -1.00 13.33
N ALA A 165 -6.14 -0.64 12.08
CA ALA A 165 -5.08 -0.41 11.11
C ALA A 165 -5.04 1.07 10.71
N TYR A 166 -3.83 1.61 10.63
CA TYR A 166 -3.57 2.98 10.21
C TYR A 166 -2.50 3.00 9.11
N ALA A 167 -2.66 3.91 8.15
CA ALA A 167 -1.64 4.16 7.16
C ALA A 167 -0.64 5.18 7.70
N ARG A 168 0.59 4.75 8.01
CA ARG A 168 1.66 5.64 8.45
C ARG A 168 2.56 6.02 7.28
N ARG A 169 2.83 7.32 7.17
CA ARG A 169 3.84 7.84 6.26
C ARG A 169 5.24 7.47 6.76
N THR A 170 6.05 6.88 5.90
CA THR A 170 7.45 6.57 6.15
C THR A 170 8.35 7.46 5.29
N TRP A 171 9.66 7.39 5.52
CA TRP A 171 10.65 8.22 4.83
C TRP A 171 10.68 8.00 3.32
N HIS A 172 10.27 6.83 2.82
CA HIS A 172 10.25 6.51 1.38
C HIS A 172 8.90 6.77 0.72
N THR A 173 7.85 7.10 1.47
CA THR A 173 6.48 7.28 0.93
C THR A 173 6.40 8.38 -0.13
N TRP A 174 7.19 9.44 -0.02
CA TRP A 174 7.21 10.50 -1.04
C TRP A 174 7.73 10.01 -2.40
N LEU A 175 8.60 8.99 -2.39
CA LEU A 175 9.19 8.41 -3.60
C LEU A 175 8.34 7.28 -4.14
N THR A 176 7.89 6.34 -3.29
CA THR A 176 7.21 5.12 -3.74
C THR A 176 5.69 5.23 -3.71
N GLY A 177 5.13 6.24 -3.05
CA GLY A 177 3.70 6.33 -2.77
C GLY A 177 3.17 5.29 -1.78
N LEU A 178 4.04 4.43 -1.24
CA LEU A 178 3.66 3.39 -0.28
C LEU A 178 3.67 3.92 1.16
N TYR A 179 2.55 3.69 1.84
CA TYR A 179 2.37 3.92 3.28
C TYR A 179 2.52 2.58 4.00
N ALA A 180 3.22 2.58 5.14
CA ALA A 180 3.28 1.40 5.99
C ALA A 180 1.94 1.24 6.72
N ILE A 181 1.45 0.01 6.85
CA ILE A 181 0.25 -0.28 7.63
C ILE A 181 0.70 -0.62 9.04
N GLU A 182 0.31 0.22 10.01
CA GLU A 182 0.48 -0.05 11.43
C GLU A 182 -0.80 -0.66 11.99
N ARG A 183 -0.66 -1.80 12.67
CA ARG A 183 -1.77 -2.56 13.25
C ARG A 183 -1.64 -2.53 14.76
N HIS A 184 -2.70 -2.11 15.42
CA HIS A 184 -2.77 -2.01 16.87
C HIS A 184 -3.89 -2.92 17.37
N ASP A 185 -3.57 -3.71 18.38
CA ASP A 185 -4.57 -4.52 19.08
C ASP A 185 -5.40 -3.60 19.98
N ALA A 186 -6.70 -3.61 19.76
CA ALA A 186 -7.66 -2.80 20.48
C ALA A 186 -8.80 -3.67 21.01
N LEU A 187 -9.57 -3.10 21.93
CA LEU A 187 -10.73 -3.76 22.51
C LEU A 187 -11.96 -2.88 22.35
N VAL A 188 -13.12 -3.52 22.31
CA VAL A 188 -14.41 -2.83 22.35
C VAL A 188 -14.74 -2.51 23.81
N TRP A 189 -15.03 -1.24 24.08
CA TRP A 189 -15.32 -0.70 25.40
C TRP A 189 -16.70 -0.05 25.43
N CYS A 190 -17.52 -0.41 26.41
CA CYS A 190 -18.79 0.26 26.68
C CYS A 190 -18.57 1.34 27.74
N GLN A 191 -19.00 2.58 27.47
CA GLN A 191 -18.96 3.68 28.44
C GLN A 191 -20.08 3.61 29.50
N GLY A 192 -20.91 2.57 29.46
CA GLY A 192 -22.05 2.37 30.37
C GLY A 192 -23.24 3.28 30.04
N GLY A 193 -24.44 2.88 30.48
CA GLY A 193 -25.68 3.62 30.25
C GLY A 193 -26.87 2.74 29.92
N GLU A 194 -27.96 3.37 29.49
CA GLU A 194 -29.19 2.68 29.10
C GLU A 194 -29.03 1.97 27.74
N PRO A 195 -29.66 0.79 27.54
CA PRO A 195 -29.54 0.00 26.31
C PRO A 195 -29.90 0.76 25.01
N GLY A 196 -30.84 1.70 25.08
CA GLY A 196 -31.32 2.47 23.92
C GLY A 196 -30.33 3.51 23.37
N VAL A 197 -29.24 3.80 24.09
CA VAL A 197 -28.20 4.78 23.69
C VAL A 197 -26.80 4.15 23.65
N LEU A 198 -26.70 2.82 23.61
CA LEU A 198 -25.42 2.11 23.61
C LEU A 198 -24.58 2.36 22.35
N HIS A 199 -25.21 2.57 21.19
CA HIS A 199 -24.49 2.79 19.92
C HIS A 199 -23.43 3.89 20.02
N ASP A 200 -23.79 5.03 20.62
CA ASP A 200 -22.90 6.19 20.76
C ASP A 200 -21.92 6.06 21.94
N ARG A 201 -22.09 5.02 22.77
CA ARG A 201 -21.33 4.77 23.99
C ARG A 201 -20.37 3.59 23.89
N ILE A 202 -20.41 2.85 22.78
CA ILE A 202 -19.45 1.79 22.48
C ILE A 202 -18.32 2.38 21.65
N VAL A 203 -17.10 2.27 22.17
CA VAL A 203 -15.90 2.82 21.53
C VAL A 203 -14.81 1.77 21.46
N ILE A 204 -13.98 1.83 20.42
CA ILE A 204 -12.78 1.01 20.34
C ILE A 204 -11.65 1.74 21.07
N ARG A 205 -11.10 1.12 22.12
CA ARG A 205 -9.95 1.63 22.87
C ARG A 205 -8.73 0.77 22.56
N GLU A 206 -7.61 1.41 22.23
CA GLU A 206 -6.33 0.72 22.16
C GLU A 206 -5.99 0.12 23.52
N LYS A 207 -5.47 -1.11 23.53
CA LYS A 207 -4.92 -1.70 24.76
C LYS A 207 -3.74 -0.83 25.20
N ARG A 208 -3.89 -0.06 26.29
CA ARG A 208 -2.77 0.65 26.92
C ARG A 208 -1.80 -0.38 27.49
N GLY A 209 -0.84 -0.81 26.68
CA GLY A 209 0.03 -1.92 27.06
C GLY A 209 1.12 -2.31 26.07
N ALA A 210 1.68 -1.38 25.30
CA ALA A 210 3.02 -1.53 24.72
C ALA A 210 3.50 -0.18 24.18
N LYS A 211 3.98 0.71 25.05
CA LYS A 211 4.94 1.72 24.60
C LYS A 211 6.19 0.95 24.15
N HIS A 212 6.30 0.67 22.86
CA HIS A 212 7.59 0.34 22.26
C HIS A 212 8.49 1.57 22.43
N LYS A 213 9.39 1.49 23.41
CA LYS A 213 10.65 2.23 23.39
C LYS A 213 11.47 1.80 22.19
#